data_AF-A0A7S1RCU0-F1
#
_entry.id   AF-A0A7S1RCU0-F1
#
_cell.length_a   1.000
_cell.length_b   1.000
_cell.length_c   1.000
_cell.angle_alpha   90.00
_cell.angle_beta   90.00
_cell.angle_gamma   90.00
#
_symmetry.space_group_name_H-M   'P 1'
#
loop_
_entity.id
_entity.type
_entity.pdbx_description
1 polymer ?
#
loop_
_entity_poly.entity_id
_entity_poly.type
_entity_poly.pdbx_seq_one_letter_code
_entity_poly.pdbx_strand_id
1 'polypeptide(L)'
;AVKALGLSATWADNLQPYLEARCYKVLVCDPKDATVPDISALRTGVALDAMLQAPPSERLSFGEDKIQRLVEAWAFFDLLMAIVDRDEAATDGVQCTLSCCQVKRPARQPSIGKPQSEPDPRTEFDGEDTQQLVGTWSLGEVRKSAVDIRWLEEHAELVQSVMSPHLGALRLTLDVVGSQLNAGALLDETLNHAGVDEACEALRGFLANLQVWGSLNTMRESLRTSTVDADADFFLSRRPDQAMSQDSMLRLAKVVTTLTPDRLAVHQRQTSRALIAHVRRLFRQHLAALRRTLEPLARDDGLPPSALCAAVLARMREIEGFMTALYRFFKCVDTPSGAGGVASGLPPGVPAPPAPSDSLPSSLDAPVSDDSEDNRDPASTRTVRPAI
;
A
#
# COMPACT_ATOMS: atom_id res chain seq x y z
N ALA A 1 -23.95 18.68 -1.97
CA ALA A 1 -22.75 17.94 -1.53
C ALA A 1 -22.97 16.43 -1.57
N VAL A 2 -23.83 15.85 -0.73
CA VAL A 2 -24.11 14.38 -0.72
C VAL A 2 -24.84 13.88 -1.97
N LYS A 3 -25.56 14.74 -2.71
CA LYS A 3 -26.15 14.40 -4.03
C LYS A 3 -25.20 14.60 -5.23
N ALA A 4 -24.05 15.24 -5.05
CA ALA A 4 -23.07 15.44 -6.13
C ALA A 4 -22.04 14.29 -6.19
N LEU A 5 -21.76 13.65 -5.05
CA LEU A 5 -20.95 12.43 -4.96
C LEU A 5 -21.73 11.16 -5.35
N GLY A 6 -23.06 11.24 -5.42
CA GLY A 6 -23.92 10.14 -5.89
C GLY A 6 -23.98 9.99 -7.42
N LEU A 7 -23.43 10.94 -8.19
CA LEU A 7 -23.38 10.89 -9.65
C LEU A 7 -22.00 10.54 -10.22
N SER A 8 -20.92 10.58 -9.42
CA SER A 8 -19.65 9.95 -9.81
C SER A 8 -19.69 8.42 -9.64
N ALA A 9 -20.71 7.91 -8.96
CA ALA A 9 -20.99 6.48 -8.80
C ALA A 9 -21.79 5.88 -9.98
N THR A 10 -22.27 6.69 -10.93
CA THR A 10 -22.82 6.19 -12.20
C THR A 10 -21.68 6.00 -13.19
N TRP A 11 -21.05 4.83 -13.11
CA TRP A 11 -20.57 4.01 -14.22
C TRP A 11 -20.22 4.81 -15.49
N ALA A 12 -18.93 4.96 -15.76
CA ALA A 12 -18.22 4.48 -16.95
C ALA A 12 -18.96 4.32 -18.32
N ASP A 13 -20.07 5.00 -18.61
CA ASP A 13 -20.80 4.89 -19.88
C ASP A 13 -20.00 5.43 -21.07
N ASN A 14 -18.90 6.15 -20.80
CA ASN A 14 -17.95 6.65 -21.80
C ASN A 14 -16.63 5.87 -21.85
N LEU A 15 -16.48 4.78 -21.07
CA LEU A 15 -15.25 3.99 -21.08
C LEU A 15 -15.04 3.30 -22.44
N GLN A 16 -16.12 2.79 -23.03
CA GLN A 16 -16.03 2.04 -24.28
C GLN A 16 -15.62 2.93 -25.48
N PRO A 17 -16.19 4.14 -25.68
CA PRO A 17 -15.64 5.11 -26.63
C PRO A 17 -14.17 5.46 -26.38
N TYR A 18 -13.71 5.50 -25.12
CA TYR A 18 -12.31 5.77 -24.79
C TYR A 18 -11.38 4.61 -25.16
N LEU A 19 -11.80 3.37 -24.87
CA LEU A 19 -11.06 2.15 -25.23
C LEU A 19 -10.99 1.95 -26.76
N GLU A 20 -12.03 2.35 -27.49
CA GLU A 20 -12.10 2.25 -28.95
C GLU A 20 -11.36 3.39 -29.68
N ALA A 21 -11.17 4.54 -29.03
CA ALA A 21 -10.57 5.72 -29.64
C ALA A 21 -9.04 5.62 -29.78
N ARG A 22 -8.55 5.52 -31.02
CA ARG A 22 -7.12 5.57 -31.37
C ARG A 22 -6.56 7.01 -31.43
N CYS A 23 -6.78 7.84 -30.42
CA CYS A 23 -6.33 9.24 -30.44
C CYS A 23 -5.38 9.60 -29.30
N TYR A 24 -4.28 10.28 -29.64
CA TYR A 24 -3.19 10.68 -28.73
C TYR A 24 -3.52 11.90 -27.86
N LYS A 25 -4.69 12.51 -28.03
CA LYS A 25 -5.16 13.68 -27.29
C LYS A 25 -6.68 13.63 -27.16
N VAL A 26 -7.17 13.17 -26.02
CA VAL A 26 -8.59 13.16 -25.69
C VAL A 26 -8.93 14.54 -25.11
N LEU A 27 -9.58 15.38 -25.92
CA LEU A 27 -10.30 16.54 -25.39
C LEU A 27 -11.58 15.98 -24.76
N VAL A 28 -11.61 15.88 -23.44
CA VAL A 28 -12.85 15.59 -22.72
C VAL A 28 -13.67 16.87 -22.70
N CYS A 29 -14.33 17.14 -23.82
CA CYS A 29 -15.33 18.19 -23.91
C CYS A 29 -16.67 17.54 -23.60
N ASP A 30 -17.25 17.88 -22.46
CA ASP A 30 -18.68 17.69 -22.28
C ASP A 30 -19.40 18.82 -23.02
N PRO A 31 -20.08 18.56 -24.15
CA PRO A 31 -20.80 19.60 -24.89
C PRO A 31 -22.00 20.18 -24.11
N LYS A 32 -22.35 19.60 -22.95
CA LYS A 32 -23.43 20.02 -22.07
C LYS A 32 -22.98 20.46 -20.67
N ASP A 33 -21.67 20.52 -20.41
CA ASP A 33 -21.12 20.97 -19.12
C ASP A 33 -21.62 20.13 -17.91
N ALA A 34 -22.09 18.91 -18.14
CA ALA A 34 -22.74 18.08 -17.12
C ALA A 34 -21.73 17.39 -16.20
N THR A 35 -20.58 16.91 -16.68
CA THR A 35 -19.42 16.45 -15.91
C THR A 35 -18.29 16.01 -16.84
N VAL A 36 -17.14 16.67 -16.79
CA VAL A 36 -15.87 16.13 -17.33
C VAL A 36 -15.37 15.09 -16.32
N PRO A 37 -15.36 13.78 -16.63
CA PRO A 37 -14.78 12.79 -15.73
C PRO A 37 -13.32 13.13 -15.47
N ASP A 38 -12.93 13.07 -14.20
CA ASP A 38 -11.54 13.25 -13.80
C ASP A 38 -10.66 12.25 -14.59
N ILE A 39 -9.58 12.76 -15.19
CA ILE A 39 -8.59 11.95 -15.91
C ILE A 39 -8.08 10.82 -15.02
N SER A 40 -7.98 11.07 -13.70
CA SER A 40 -7.59 10.07 -12.69
C SER A 40 -8.61 8.94 -12.58
N ALA A 41 -9.91 9.26 -12.64
CA ALA A 41 -10.98 8.27 -12.62
C ALA A 41 -11.00 7.44 -13.92
N LEU A 42 -10.84 8.09 -15.08
CA LEU A 42 -10.72 7.39 -16.37
C LEU A 42 -9.52 6.45 -16.40
N ARG A 43 -8.35 6.92 -15.94
CA ARG A 43 -7.14 6.09 -15.84
C ARG A 43 -7.34 4.87 -14.97
N THR A 44 -8.04 5.02 -13.85
CA THR A 44 -8.36 3.92 -12.94
C THR A 44 -9.35 2.94 -13.58
N GLY A 45 -10.38 3.43 -14.27
CA GLY A 45 -11.33 2.61 -15.02
C GLY A 45 -10.66 1.76 -16.11
N VAL A 46 -9.75 2.36 -16.89
CA VAL A 46 -8.95 1.64 -17.90
C VAL A 46 -8.04 0.61 -17.24
N ALA A 47 -7.43 0.94 -16.10
CA ALA A 47 -6.60 -0.01 -15.38
C ALA A 47 -7.40 -1.23 -14.90
N LEU A 48 -8.59 -1.00 -14.32
CA LEU A 48 -9.48 -2.07 -13.86
C LEU A 48 -9.96 -2.95 -15.02
N ASP A 49 -10.33 -2.36 -16.15
CA ASP A 49 -10.72 -3.11 -17.36
C ASP A 49 -9.56 -3.97 -17.90
N ALA A 50 -8.35 -3.39 -18.01
CA ALA A 50 -7.16 -4.13 -18.42
C ALA A 50 -6.86 -5.30 -17.47
N MET A 51 -7.08 -5.11 -16.16
CA MET A 51 -6.95 -6.16 -15.15
C MET A 51 -8.00 -7.27 -15.30
N LEU A 52 -9.23 -6.94 -15.70
CA LEU A 52 -10.28 -7.92 -15.97
C LEU A 52 -10.00 -8.75 -17.23
N GLN A 53 -9.25 -8.21 -18.19
CA GLN A 53 -8.89 -8.88 -19.44
C GLN A 53 -7.58 -9.69 -19.35
N ALA A 54 -6.64 -9.31 -18.48
CA ALA A 54 -5.37 -10.02 -18.29
C ALA A 54 -5.57 -11.49 -17.85
N PRO A 55 -4.71 -12.46 -18.17
CA PRO A 55 -4.86 -13.82 -17.64
C PRO A 55 -4.61 -13.86 -16.12
N PRO A 56 -5.28 -14.74 -15.34
CA PRO A 56 -5.13 -14.77 -13.87
C PRO A 56 -3.70 -14.92 -13.37
N SER A 57 -2.82 -15.59 -14.12
CA SER A 57 -1.39 -15.75 -13.81
C SER A 57 -0.59 -14.46 -13.84
N GLU A 58 -1.08 -13.44 -14.55
CA GLU A 58 -0.43 -12.14 -14.72
C GLU A 58 -1.07 -11.06 -13.83
N ARG A 59 -2.15 -11.38 -13.10
CA ARG A 59 -2.87 -10.41 -12.26
C ARG A 59 -2.27 -10.31 -10.87
N LEU A 60 -2.02 -9.09 -10.42
CA LEU A 60 -1.83 -8.74 -9.03
C LEU A 60 -3.18 -8.86 -8.32
N SER A 61 -3.43 -10.03 -7.73
CA SER A 61 -4.64 -10.28 -6.95
C SER A 61 -4.30 -10.44 -5.47
N PHE A 62 -5.04 -9.71 -4.65
CA PHE A 62 -5.11 -9.94 -3.22
C PHE A 62 -6.50 -10.50 -2.93
N GLY A 63 -6.57 -11.53 -2.09
CA GLY A 63 -7.86 -12.00 -1.58
C GLY A 63 -8.54 -10.90 -0.76
N GLU A 64 -9.87 -10.91 -0.72
CA GLU A 64 -10.68 -9.91 -0.02
C GLU A 64 -10.24 -9.78 1.45
N ASP A 65 -10.02 -10.90 2.14
CA ASP A 65 -9.52 -10.93 3.52
C ASP A 65 -8.18 -10.21 3.70
N LYS A 66 -7.32 -10.18 2.68
CA LYS A 66 -6.02 -9.49 2.76
C LYS A 66 -6.18 -7.98 2.56
N ILE A 67 -7.05 -7.58 1.62
CA ILE A 67 -7.39 -6.18 1.37
C ILE A 67 -8.04 -5.61 2.64
N GLN A 68 -9.06 -6.28 3.17
CA GLN A 68 -9.75 -5.85 4.38
C GLN A 68 -8.81 -5.75 5.59
N ARG A 69 -7.97 -6.76 5.85
CA ARG A 69 -7.00 -6.70 6.96
C ARG A 69 -5.99 -5.56 6.84
N LEU A 70 -5.60 -5.20 5.61
CA LEU A 70 -4.71 -4.06 5.39
C LEU A 70 -5.43 -2.74 5.68
N VAL A 71 -6.66 -2.57 5.20
CA VAL A 71 -7.50 -1.39 5.47
C VAL A 71 -7.73 -1.23 6.97
N GLU A 72 -8.10 -2.29 7.67
CA GLU A 72 -8.26 -2.28 9.13
C GLU A 72 -6.96 -1.97 9.87
N ALA A 73 -5.82 -2.49 9.38
CA ALA A 73 -4.52 -2.18 9.95
C ALA A 73 -4.16 -0.71 9.78
N TRP A 74 -4.49 -0.10 8.64
CA TRP A 74 -4.25 1.32 8.39
C TRP A 74 -5.13 2.19 9.28
N ALA A 75 -6.45 1.93 9.30
CA ALA A 75 -7.40 2.65 10.15
C ALA A 75 -7.06 2.54 11.65
N PHE A 76 -6.51 1.40 12.09
CA PHE A 76 -5.98 1.24 13.43
C PHE A 76 -4.83 2.23 13.72
N PHE A 77 -3.89 2.39 12.79
CA PHE A 77 -2.78 3.33 12.96
C PHE A 77 -3.24 4.79 12.89
N ASP A 78 -4.17 5.13 12.00
CA ASP A 78 -4.70 6.49 11.90
C ASP A 78 -5.35 6.93 13.21
N LEU A 79 -6.18 6.07 13.80
CA LEU A 79 -6.77 6.35 15.11
C LEU A 79 -5.72 6.41 16.22
N LEU A 80 -4.77 5.46 16.25
CA LEU A 80 -3.71 5.43 17.25
C LEU A 80 -2.90 6.74 17.22
N MET A 81 -2.49 7.20 16.04
CA MET A 81 -1.76 8.46 15.88
C MET A 81 -2.62 9.66 16.30
N ALA A 82 -3.90 9.67 15.92
CA ALA A 82 -4.82 10.74 16.32
C ALA A 82 -5.05 10.81 17.83
N ILE A 83 -5.07 9.67 18.54
CA ILE A 83 -5.14 9.64 20.01
C ILE A 83 -3.89 10.26 20.62
N VAL A 84 -2.71 9.88 20.12
CA VAL A 84 -1.43 10.37 20.66
C VAL A 84 -1.24 11.88 20.42
N ASP A 85 -1.66 12.40 19.25
CA ASP A 85 -1.54 13.82 18.90
C ASP A 85 -2.47 14.77 19.65
N ARG A 86 -3.59 14.27 20.19
CA ARG A 86 -4.59 15.12 20.85
C ARG A 86 -4.06 15.87 22.06
N ASP A 87 -3.10 15.30 22.78
CA ASP A 87 -2.57 15.89 24.00
C ASP A 87 -1.51 16.96 23.72
N GLU A 88 -0.68 16.77 22.70
CA GLU A 88 0.30 17.79 22.30
C GLU A 88 -0.38 19.13 22.00
N ALA A 89 -1.55 19.08 21.32
CA ALA A 89 -2.36 20.26 21.02
C ALA A 89 -3.03 20.89 22.25
N ALA A 90 -3.29 20.12 23.31
CA ALA A 90 -3.92 20.62 24.53
C ALA A 90 -2.93 21.40 25.41
N THR A 91 -1.66 20.97 25.45
CA THR A 91 -0.60 21.64 26.21
C THR A 91 -0.17 22.99 25.64
N ASP A 92 -0.24 23.18 24.32
CA ASP A 92 0.27 24.41 23.67
C ASP A 92 -0.76 25.54 23.54
N GLY A 93 -2.03 25.33 23.94
CA GLY A 93 -3.07 26.36 23.86
C GLY A 93 -3.38 26.86 22.44
N VAL A 94 -2.77 26.25 21.42
CA VAL A 94 -3.03 26.52 20.01
C VAL A 94 -4.19 25.63 19.58
N GLN A 95 -5.39 26.22 19.48
CA GLN A 95 -6.56 25.54 18.91
C GLN A 95 -6.22 25.00 17.52
N CYS A 96 -6.08 23.67 17.43
CA CYS A 96 -5.78 22.97 16.19
C CYS A 96 -6.99 23.07 15.24
N THR A 97 -6.82 23.76 14.11
CA THR A 97 -7.85 23.96 13.08
C THR A 97 -7.87 22.85 12.03
N LEU A 98 -7.21 21.71 12.27
CA LEU A 98 -7.17 20.59 11.32
C LEU A 98 -8.51 19.87 11.24
N SER A 99 -9.22 20.23 10.17
CA SER A 99 -10.55 19.83 9.71
C SER A 99 -10.67 18.35 9.30
N CYS A 100 -10.34 17.41 10.19
CA CYS A 100 -10.74 15.99 10.03
C CYS A 100 -11.44 15.41 11.26
N CYS A 101 -11.33 16.06 12.42
CA CYS A 101 -12.19 15.72 13.55
C CYS A 101 -13.59 16.23 13.25
N GLN A 102 -14.51 15.29 13.02
CA GLN A 102 -15.93 15.51 12.78
C GLN A 102 -16.45 16.74 13.52
N VAL A 103 -17.05 17.67 12.78
CA VAL A 103 -17.96 18.67 13.32
C VAL A 103 -18.94 17.91 14.20
N LYS A 104 -18.73 17.95 15.53
CA LYS A 104 -19.77 17.65 16.50
C LYS A 104 -20.90 18.60 16.15
N ARG A 105 -21.88 18.11 15.37
CA ARG A 105 -23.13 18.81 15.17
C ARG A 105 -23.58 19.20 16.58
N PRO A 106 -23.84 20.49 16.87
CA PRO A 106 -24.37 20.86 18.17
C PRO A 106 -25.58 19.95 18.42
N ALA A 107 -25.58 19.30 19.57
CA ALA A 107 -26.64 18.39 19.97
C ALA A 107 -27.96 19.09 19.71
N ARG A 108 -28.76 18.56 18.78
CA ARG A 108 -30.11 19.06 18.56
C ARG A 108 -30.80 19.00 19.91
N GLN A 109 -31.33 20.13 20.38
CA GLN A 109 -32.21 20.15 21.53
C GLN A 109 -33.23 19.01 21.37
N PRO A 110 -33.44 18.17 22.39
CA PRO A 110 -34.48 17.16 22.34
C PRO A 110 -35.82 17.90 22.18
N SER A 111 -36.40 17.84 20.99
CA SER A 111 -37.79 18.23 20.80
C SER A 111 -38.62 17.18 21.52
N ILE A 112 -39.15 17.55 22.70
CA ILE A 112 -40.19 16.81 23.42
C ILE A 112 -41.38 16.67 22.47
N GLY A 113 -41.41 15.56 21.75
CA GLY A 113 -42.53 15.12 20.94
C GLY A 113 -43.62 14.58 21.85
N LYS A 114 -44.84 15.09 21.65
CA LYS A 114 -46.04 14.68 22.38
C LYS A 114 -46.30 13.18 22.15
N PRO A 115 -46.74 12.42 23.17
CA PRO A 115 -47.13 11.02 23.01
C PRO A 115 -48.43 10.96 22.19
N GLN A 116 -48.36 10.41 20.98
CA GLN A 116 -49.54 9.83 20.34
C GLN A 116 -49.50 8.33 20.55
N SER A 117 -50.34 7.90 21.49
CA SER A 117 -50.66 6.53 21.80
C SER A 117 -51.64 5.98 20.75
N GLU A 118 -51.23 4.99 19.98
CA GLU A 118 -52.13 3.96 19.46
C GLU A 118 -51.49 2.59 19.73
N PRO A 119 -52.10 1.74 20.58
CA PRO A 119 -51.66 0.37 20.75
C PRO A 119 -52.32 -0.51 19.68
N ASP A 120 -51.50 -1.19 18.88
CA ASP A 120 -51.94 -2.30 18.02
C ASP A 120 -51.73 -3.63 18.78
N PRO A 121 -52.80 -4.35 19.16
CA PRO A 121 -52.71 -5.64 19.82
C PRO A 121 -52.89 -6.76 18.78
N ARG A 122 -51.91 -7.66 18.69
CA ARG A 122 -52.06 -9.12 18.51
C ARG A 122 -50.86 -9.71 17.78
N THR A 123 -49.98 -10.37 18.53
CA THR A 123 -49.54 -11.71 18.14
C THR A 123 -49.26 -12.48 19.41
N GLU A 124 -50.27 -13.26 19.81
CA GLU A 124 -50.10 -14.38 20.74
C GLU A 124 -49.22 -15.42 20.03
N PHE A 125 -48.03 -15.68 20.57
CA PHE A 125 -47.32 -16.92 20.27
C PHE A 125 -47.09 -17.63 21.58
N ASP A 126 -47.86 -18.70 21.71
CA ASP A 126 -48.00 -19.56 22.87
C ASP A 126 -46.93 -20.66 22.83
N GLY A 127 -46.45 -21.04 24.01
CA GLY A 127 -46.09 -22.43 24.31
C GLY A 127 -44.63 -22.89 24.13
N GLU A 128 -44.11 -23.43 25.24
CA GLU A 128 -43.14 -24.54 25.34
C GLU A 128 -41.66 -24.14 25.37
N ASP A 129 -41.03 -23.93 26.54
CA ASP A 129 -40.78 -24.87 27.65
C ASP A 129 -39.83 -26.03 27.25
N THR A 130 -38.54 -25.72 27.16
CA THR A 130 -37.48 -26.70 27.45
C THR A 130 -36.43 -26.08 28.34
N GLN A 131 -36.49 -26.49 29.60
CA GLN A 131 -35.45 -26.40 30.61
C GLN A 131 -34.14 -27.01 30.07
N GLN A 132 -33.25 -26.18 29.53
CA GLN A 132 -31.89 -26.61 29.23
C GLN A 132 -30.97 -26.19 30.37
N LEU A 133 -30.79 -27.17 31.25
CA LEU A 133 -29.69 -27.38 32.19
C LEU A 133 -28.60 -26.31 32.17
N VAL A 134 -28.45 -25.71 33.35
CA VAL A 134 -27.28 -24.97 33.84
C VAL A 134 -26.00 -25.71 33.45
N GLY A 135 -25.50 -25.40 32.25
CA GLY A 135 -24.13 -25.70 31.88
C GLY A 135 -23.26 -24.99 32.90
N THR A 136 -22.46 -25.74 33.63
CA THR A 136 -21.36 -25.21 34.42
C THR A 136 -20.51 -24.42 33.45
N TRP A 137 -20.53 -23.08 33.51
CA TRP A 137 -19.65 -22.26 32.70
C TRP A 137 -18.25 -22.63 33.13
N SER A 138 -17.56 -23.41 32.29
CA SER A 138 -16.15 -23.66 32.42
C SER A 138 -15.48 -22.29 32.61
N LEU A 139 -14.93 -22.08 33.80
CA LEU A 139 -13.80 -21.16 34.03
C LEU A 139 -12.80 -21.50 32.91
N GLY A 140 -12.81 -20.86 31.76
CA GLY A 140 -13.13 -19.50 31.46
C GLY A 140 -11.84 -19.03 30.85
N GLU A 141 -11.49 -19.61 29.70
CA GLU A 141 -10.36 -19.20 28.89
C GLU A 141 -10.63 -17.72 28.63
N VAL A 142 -10.00 -16.86 29.43
CA VAL A 142 -10.18 -15.41 29.38
C VAL A 142 -9.79 -15.06 27.96
N ARG A 143 -10.80 -14.90 27.10
CA ARG A 143 -10.61 -14.53 25.71
C ARG A 143 -9.79 -13.27 25.78
N LYS A 144 -8.49 -13.37 25.44
CA LYS A 144 -7.59 -12.23 25.36
C LYS A 144 -8.30 -11.25 24.45
N SER A 145 -8.87 -10.19 25.04
CA SER A 145 -9.69 -9.24 24.29
C SER A 145 -8.78 -8.67 23.22
N ALA A 146 -9.15 -8.87 21.96
CA ALA A 146 -8.36 -8.36 20.86
C ALA A 146 -8.33 -6.83 20.96
N VAL A 147 -7.13 -6.25 20.90
CA VAL A 147 -6.95 -4.80 20.85
C VAL A 147 -7.38 -4.34 19.45
N ASP A 148 -8.60 -3.83 19.35
CA ASP A 148 -9.21 -3.30 18.14
C ASP A 148 -9.35 -1.76 18.21
N ILE A 149 -9.94 -1.16 17.18
CA ILE A 149 -10.16 0.29 17.09
C ILE A 149 -10.97 0.80 18.29
N ARG A 150 -12.01 0.06 18.70
CA ARG A 150 -12.89 0.45 19.80
C ARG A 150 -12.14 0.42 21.14
N TRP A 151 -11.31 -0.60 21.33
CA TRP A 151 -10.43 -0.71 22.48
C TRP A 151 -9.47 0.49 22.59
N LEU A 152 -8.91 0.96 21.46
CA LEU A 152 -8.04 2.15 21.45
C LEU A 152 -8.78 3.40 21.97
N GLU A 153 -10.02 3.61 21.54
CA GLU A 153 -10.84 4.76 21.99
C GLU A 153 -11.15 4.68 23.48
N GLU A 154 -11.53 3.50 23.97
CA GLU A 154 -11.87 3.25 25.38
C GLU A 154 -10.65 3.42 26.31
N HIS A 155 -9.44 3.17 25.81
CA HIS A 155 -8.19 3.21 26.57
C HIS A 155 -7.25 4.31 26.08
N ALA A 156 -7.77 5.45 25.61
CA ALA A 156 -7.00 6.51 24.98
C ALA A 156 -5.82 7.03 25.82
N GLU A 157 -6.01 7.24 27.13
CA GLU A 157 -4.94 7.71 28.04
C GLU A 157 -3.78 6.71 28.13
N LEU A 158 -4.11 5.41 28.18
CA LEU A 158 -3.12 4.34 28.19
C LEU A 158 -2.37 4.28 26.85
N VAL A 159 -3.11 4.30 25.74
CA VAL A 159 -2.55 4.31 24.38
C VAL A 159 -1.57 5.46 24.24
N GLN A 160 -1.97 6.65 24.66
CA GLN A 160 -1.15 7.85 24.61
C GLN A 160 0.13 7.69 25.44
N SER A 161 0.02 7.29 26.71
CA SER A 161 1.16 7.10 27.60
C SER A 161 2.16 6.08 27.06
N VAL A 162 1.68 4.96 26.51
CA VAL A 162 2.52 3.85 26.03
C VAL A 162 3.10 4.16 24.65
N MET A 163 2.34 4.79 23.74
CA MET A 163 2.73 4.94 22.34
C MET A 163 3.41 6.26 22.01
N SER A 164 3.26 7.31 22.84
CA SER A 164 3.90 8.61 22.62
C SER A 164 5.42 8.51 22.35
N PRO A 165 6.22 7.75 23.12
CA PRO A 165 7.66 7.60 22.87
C PRO A 165 8.02 6.93 21.54
N HIS A 166 7.06 6.26 20.89
CA HIS A 166 7.26 5.46 19.68
C HIS A 166 6.60 6.06 18.43
N LEU A 167 5.83 7.15 18.60
CA LEU A 167 5.02 7.75 17.54
C LEU A 167 5.86 8.18 16.33
N GLY A 168 7.00 8.82 16.56
CA GLY A 168 7.89 9.25 15.46
C GLY A 168 8.42 8.08 14.63
N ALA A 169 8.76 6.95 15.28
CA ALA A 169 9.21 5.74 14.57
C ALA A 169 8.07 5.07 13.81
N LEU A 170 6.85 5.07 14.36
CA LEU A 170 5.65 4.58 13.69
C LEU A 170 5.34 5.39 12.43
N ARG A 171 5.24 6.72 12.54
CA ARG A 171 5.01 7.62 11.40
C ARG A 171 6.04 7.40 10.31
N LEU A 172 7.33 7.46 10.65
CA LEU A 172 8.40 7.25 9.69
C LEU A 172 8.28 5.89 8.97
N THR A 173 7.86 4.85 9.69
CA THR A 173 7.66 3.52 9.09
C THR A 173 6.46 3.50 8.13
N LEU A 174 5.33 4.11 8.50
CA LEU A 174 4.12 4.17 7.68
C LEU A 174 4.29 5.10 6.48
N ASP A 175 4.90 6.27 6.66
CA ASP A 175 5.17 7.26 5.62
C ASP A 175 5.95 6.66 4.45
N VAL A 176 6.91 5.79 4.73
CA VAL A 176 7.68 5.09 3.68
C VAL A 176 6.76 4.30 2.75
N VAL A 177 5.68 3.71 3.25
CA VAL A 177 4.74 2.92 2.45
C VAL A 177 3.62 3.80 1.88
N GLY A 178 3.05 4.66 2.71
CA GLY A 178 1.92 5.53 2.39
C GLY A 178 2.23 6.62 1.36
N SER A 179 3.40 7.27 1.47
CA SER A 179 3.75 8.43 0.65
C SER A 179 4.59 8.11 -0.59
N GLN A 180 5.28 6.96 -0.61
CA GLN A 180 6.24 6.65 -1.69
C GLN A 180 5.63 5.88 -2.86
N LEU A 181 4.49 5.23 -2.64
CA LEU A 181 3.76 4.53 -3.68
C LEU A 181 2.65 5.43 -4.20
N ASN A 182 2.76 5.85 -5.45
CA ASN A 182 1.79 6.72 -6.10
C ASN A 182 1.26 6.03 -7.36
N ALA A 183 0.00 5.61 -7.34
CA ALA A 183 -0.66 4.98 -8.47
C ALA A 183 -1.76 5.87 -9.06
N GLY A 184 -1.52 7.19 -9.10
CA GLY A 184 -2.55 8.20 -9.39
C GLY A 184 -3.10 8.86 -8.13
N ALA A 185 -3.04 8.17 -7.01
CA ALA A 185 -3.19 8.67 -5.64
C ALA A 185 -2.10 8.06 -4.77
N LEU A 186 -1.80 8.68 -3.63
CA LEU A 186 -0.95 8.07 -2.62
C LEU A 186 -1.68 6.89 -1.95
N LEU A 187 -0.92 5.90 -1.47
CA LEU A 187 -1.52 4.78 -0.75
C LEU A 187 -2.22 5.26 0.53
N ASP A 188 -1.64 6.24 1.21
CA ASP A 188 -2.23 6.85 2.40
C ASP A 188 -3.60 7.52 2.09
N GLU A 189 -3.67 8.33 1.04
CA GLU A 189 -4.93 8.95 0.56
C GLU A 189 -5.98 7.89 0.19
N THR A 190 -5.52 6.77 -0.39
CA THR A 190 -6.38 5.65 -0.79
C THR A 190 -6.98 4.94 0.43
N LEU A 191 -6.24 4.83 1.53
CA LEU A 191 -6.69 4.09 2.71
C LEU A 191 -7.48 4.97 3.70
N ASN A 192 -7.30 6.29 3.66
CA ASN A 192 -7.96 7.28 4.52
C ASN A 192 -9.45 7.57 4.17
N HIS A 193 -10.18 6.61 3.62
CA HIS A 193 -11.61 6.78 3.29
C HIS A 193 -12.51 6.58 4.53
N ALA A 194 -13.72 7.15 4.50
CA ALA A 194 -14.62 7.16 5.65
C ALA A 194 -15.22 5.78 6.00
N GLY A 195 -15.16 4.81 5.08
CA GLY A 195 -15.69 3.46 5.27
C GLY A 195 -14.71 2.37 4.79
N VAL A 196 -14.79 1.20 5.44
CA VAL A 196 -13.94 0.03 5.10
C VAL A 196 -14.19 -0.44 3.67
N ASP A 197 -15.45 -0.52 3.24
CA ASP A 197 -15.79 -0.95 1.88
C ASP A 197 -15.26 0.02 0.83
N GLU A 198 -15.41 1.32 1.06
CA GLU A 198 -14.89 2.37 0.17
C GLU A 198 -13.36 2.33 0.09
N ALA A 199 -12.66 2.17 1.22
CA ALA A 199 -11.21 2.02 1.25
C ALA A 199 -10.76 0.73 0.54
N CYS A 200 -11.52 -0.37 0.66
CA CYS A 200 -11.23 -1.61 -0.06
C CYS A 200 -11.35 -1.42 -1.58
N GLU A 201 -12.41 -0.76 -2.05
CA GLU A 201 -12.56 -0.45 -3.49
C GLU A 201 -11.48 0.50 -3.99
N ALA A 202 -11.17 1.55 -3.23
CA ALA A 202 -10.10 2.48 -3.54
C ALA A 202 -8.76 1.75 -3.65
N LEU A 203 -8.46 0.83 -2.72
CA LEU A 203 -7.25 0.01 -2.74
C LEU A 203 -7.19 -0.92 -3.97
N ARG A 204 -8.32 -1.48 -4.41
CA ARG A 204 -8.36 -2.26 -5.67
C ARG A 204 -8.02 -1.39 -6.88
N GLY A 205 -8.59 -0.18 -6.95
CA GLY A 205 -8.26 0.80 -7.98
C GLY A 205 -6.79 1.19 -7.97
N PHE A 206 -6.23 1.44 -6.78
CA PHE A 206 -4.81 1.72 -6.58
C PHE A 206 -3.92 0.59 -7.09
N LEU A 207 -4.24 -0.67 -6.74
CA LEU A 207 -3.47 -1.85 -7.16
C LEU A 207 -3.54 -2.08 -8.67
N ALA A 208 -4.70 -1.89 -9.28
CA ALA A 208 -4.86 -1.97 -10.72
C ALA A 208 -4.01 -0.90 -11.42
N ASN A 209 -4.06 0.35 -10.94
CA ASN A 209 -3.22 1.41 -11.48
C ASN A 209 -1.73 1.12 -11.32
N LEU A 210 -1.33 0.59 -10.16
CA LEU A 210 0.06 0.25 -9.88
C LEU A 210 0.56 -0.84 -10.84
N GLN A 211 -0.25 -1.86 -11.13
CA GLN A 211 0.09 -2.91 -12.09
C GLN A 211 0.17 -2.38 -13.52
N VAL A 212 -0.85 -1.64 -13.98
CA VAL A 212 -0.99 -1.24 -15.39
C VAL A 212 -0.03 -0.10 -15.74
N TRP A 213 0.06 0.91 -14.87
CA TRP A 213 0.79 2.14 -15.15
C TRP A 213 2.13 2.24 -14.42
N GLY A 214 2.33 1.41 -13.39
CA GLY A 214 3.46 1.58 -12.48
C GLY A 214 3.25 2.70 -11.47
N SER A 215 4.27 2.92 -10.63
CA SER A 215 4.27 3.98 -9.63
C SER A 215 4.85 5.28 -10.17
N LEU A 216 4.09 6.37 -10.04
CA LEU A 216 4.47 7.74 -10.41
C LEU A 216 5.25 8.42 -9.28
N ASN A 217 6.41 7.89 -8.88
CA ASN A 217 7.16 8.54 -7.80
C ASN A 217 8.02 9.72 -8.32
N THR A 218 8.09 10.78 -7.50
CA THR A 218 8.97 11.95 -7.63
C THR A 218 10.42 11.63 -7.23
N MET A 219 10.69 10.53 -6.51
CA MET A 219 12.03 10.06 -6.11
C MET A 219 12.92 9.55 -7.27
N ARG A 220 12.74 10.02 -8.51
CA ARG A 220 13.61 9.65 -9.65
C ARG A 220 15.08 9.98 -9.40
N GLU A 221 15.39 10.92 -8.51
CA GLU A 221 16.76 11.36 -8.27
C GLU A 221 17.64 10.29 -7.58
N SER A 222 17.07 9.43 -6.73
CA SER A 222 17.84 8.43 -5.98
C SER A 222 18.00 7.10 -6.72
N LEU A 223 17.03 6.74 -7.56
CA LEU A 223 16.97 5.49 -8.29
C LEU A 223 17.50 5.67 -9.72
N ARG A 224 18.79 6.01 -9.86
CA ARG A 224 19.47 5.94 -11.17
C ARG A 224 19.67 4.48 -11.55
N THR A 225 18.61 3.83 -11.99
CA THR A 225 18.62 2.46 -12.46
C THR A 225 19.12 2.42 -13.89
N SER A 226 20.33 1.91 -14.09
CA SER A 226 20.88 1.49 -15.39
C SER A 226 20.98 2.59 -16.48
N THR A 227 22.16 2.72 -17.09
CA THR A 227 22.36 3.59 -18.26
C THR A 227 21.50 3.20 -19.48
N VAL A 228 20.91 2.01 -19.46
CA VAL A 228 20.16 1.42 -20.59
C VAL A 228 18.88 2.19 -20.92
N ASP A 229 18.34 2.98 -19.99
CA ASP A 229 17.06 3.69 -20.19
C ASP A 229 17.12 5.21 -19.97
N ALA A 230 18.33 5.79 -20.04
CA ALA A 230 18.55 7.22 -19.87
C ALA A 230 17.76 8.09 -20.86
N ASP A 231 17.30 7.52 -21.97
CA ASP A 231 16.48 8.18 -22.98
C ASP A 231 15.01 8.27 -22.56
N ALA A 232 14.44 7.20 -21.99
CA ALA A 232 13.09 7.23 -21.42
C ALA A 232 13.01 8.20 -20.23
N ASP A 233 14.01 8.18 -19.35
CA ASP A 233 14.14 9.14 -18.25
C ASP A 233 14.26 10.58 -18.76
N PHE A 234 15.09 10.82 -19.78
CA PHE A 234 15.24 12.14 -20.38
C PHE A 234 13.91 12.63 -20.98
N PHE A 235 13.15 11.76 -21.65
CA PHE A 235 11.84 12.10 -22.18
C PHE A 235 10.83 12.43 -21.07
N LEU A 236 10.76 11.60 -20.04
CA LEU A 236 9.78 11.72 -18.95
C LEU A 236 10.12 12.81 -17.92
N SER A 237 11.38 13.22 -17.81
CA SER A 237 11.82 14.27 -16.88
C SER A 237 11.62 15.67 -17.45
N ARG A 238 11.29 15.78 -18.74
CA ARG A 238 11.09 17.05 -19.43
C ARG A 238 9.88 17.80 -18.88
N ARG A 239 10.11 19.02 -18.40
CA ARG A 239 9.03 19.98 -18.12
C ARG A 239 8.67 20.75 -19.40
N PRO A 240 7.38 21.00 -19.68
CA PRO A 240 6.96 21.72 -20.88
C PRO A 240 7.52 23.15 -20.95
N ASP A 241 7.74 23.80 -19.80
CA ASP A 241 8.13 25.22 -19.74
C ASP A 241 9.66 25.45 -19.73
N GLN A 242 10.46 24.39 -19.78
CA GLN A 242 11.91 24.53 -19.69
C GLN A 242 12.52 24.83 -21.06
N ALA A 243 13.14 26.01 -21.19
CA ALA A 243 13.90 26.38 -22.39
C ALA A 243 15.02 25.34 -22.62
N MET A 244 14.99 24.69 -23.78
CA MET A 244 15.93 23.62 -24.11
C MET A 244 17.08 24.14 -24.96
N SER A 245 18.29 23.67 -24.65
CA SER A 245 19.43 23.84 -25.56
C SER A 245 19.18 23.11 -26.88
N GLN A 246 19.85 23.56 -27.95
CA GLN A 246 19.78 22.92 -29.26
C GLN A 246 20.18 21.43 -29.19
N ASP A 247 21.21 21.10 -28.41
CA ASP A 247 21.64 19.72 -28.18
C ASP A 247 20.56 18.88 -27.50
N SER A 248 19.85 19.46 -26.53
CA SER A 248 18.73 18.77 -25.85
C SER A 248 17.58 18.52 -26.82
N MET A 249 17.31 19.44 -27.76
CA MET A 249 16.28 19.25 -28.79
C MET A 249 16.65 18.14 -29.77
N LEU A 250 17.90 18.10 -30.24
CA LEU A 250 18.39 17.03 -31.11
C LEU A 250 18.35 15.67 -30.42
N ARG A 251 18.75 15.62 -29.14
CA ARG A 251 18.63 14.42 -28.33
C ARG A 251 17.17 14.00 -28.20
N LEU A 252 16.26 14.91 -27.87
CA LEU A 252 14.84 14.59 -27.73
C LEU A 252 14.26 14.04 -29.04
N ALA A 253 14.57 14.64 -30.18
CA ALA A 253 14.12 14.16 -31.48
C ALA A 253 14.57 12.70 -31.73
N LYS A 254 15.81 12.36 -31.36
CA LYS A 254 16.32 10.98 -31.42
C LYS A 254 15.64 10.03 -30.43
N VAL A 255 15.34 10.50 -29.21
CA VAL A 255 14.61 9.71 -28.23
C VAL A 255 13.19 9.40 -28.71
N VAL A 256 12.48 10.41 -29.23
CA VAL A 256 11.10 10.26 -29.73
C VAL A 256 11.00 9.20 -30.83
N THR A 257 12.00 9.09 -31.71
CA THR A 257 11.98 8.07 -32.78
C THR A 257 12.28 6.66 -32.29
N THR A 258 12.87 6.51 -31.10
CA THR A 258 13.27 5.20 -30.54
C THR A 258 12.40 4.76 -29.36
N LEU A 259 11.58 5.67 -28.81
CA LEU A 259 10.70 5.44 -27.68
C LEU A 259 9.35 4.92 -28.15
N THR A 260 9.26 3.61 -28.35
CA THR A 260 8.00 2.91 -28.60
C THR A 260 7.19 2.75 -27.30
N PRO A 261 5.85 2.59 -27.37
CA PRO A 261 5.02 2.27 -26.22
C PRO A 261 5.53 1.07 -25.40
N ASP A 262 5.97 -0.01 -26.07
CA ASP A 262 6.49 -1.21 -25.41
C ASP A 262 7.74 -0.92 -24.58
N ARG A 263 8.69 -0.16 -25.14
CA ARG A 263 9.89 0.28 -24.42
C ARG A 263 9.54 1.14 -23.21
N LEU A 264 8.60 2.07 -23.36
CA LEU A 264 8.13 2.89 -22.24
C LEU A 264 7.45 2.05 -21.14
N ALA A 265 6.66 1.04 -21.52
CA ALA A 265 6.02 0.13 -20.58
C ALA A 265 7.05 -0.75 -19.85
N VAL A 266 8.07 -1.25 -20.55
CA VAL A 266 9.20 -1.98 -19.92
C VAL A 266 9.94 -1.06 -18.95
N HIS A 267 10.24 0.17 -19.35
CA HIS A 267 10.88 1.16 -18.49
C HIS A 267 10.07 1.41 -17.21
N GLN A 268 8.78 1.71 -17.32
CA GLN A 268 7.91 1.96 -16.18
C GLN A 268 7.82 0.78 -15.21
N ARG A 269 7.77 -0.46 -15.73
CA ARG A 269 7.80 -1.68 -14.91
C ARG A 269 9.12 -1.86 -14.17
N GLN A 270 10.24 -1.62 -14.84
CA GLN A 270 11.57 -1.67 -14.21
C GLN A 270 11.70 -0.61 -13.10
N THR A 271 11.27 0.62 -13.36
CA THR A 271 11.26 1.71 -12.38
C THR A 271 10.36 1.37 -11.19
N SER A 272 9.16 0.83 -11.44
CA SER A 272 8.22 0.42 -10.40
C SER A 272 8.78 -0.72 -9.54
N ARG A 273 9.42 -1.72 -10.16
CA ARG A 273 10.11 -2.79 -9.46
C ARG A 273 11.21 -2.24 -8.54
N ALA A 274 12.06 -1.36 -9.07
CA ALA A 274 13.17 -0.78 -8.32
C ALA A 274 12.65 0.05 -7.14
N LEU A 275 11.60 0.84 -7.36
CA LEU A 275 10.95 1.60 -6.31
C LEU A 275 10.34 0.70 -5.23
N ILE A 276 9.54 -0.31 -5.60
CA ILE A 276 8.90 -1.20 -4.63
C ILE A 276 9.95 -1.98 -3.84
N ALA A 277 11.05 -2.38 -4.48
CA ALA A 277 12.19 -2.99 -3.79
C ALA A 277 12.81 -2.03 -2.77
N HIS A 278 12.99 -0.77 -3.15
CA HIS A 278 13.52 0.28 -2.28
C HIS A 278 12.60 0.57 -1.09
N VAL A 279 11.32 0.82 -1.34
CA VAL A 279 10.29 1.06 -0.31
C VAL A 279 10.22 -0.11 0.66
N ARG A 280 10.17 -1.35 0.16
CA ARG A 280 10.18 -2.55 1.01
C ARG A 280 11.44 -2.64 1.88
N ARG A 281 12.61 -2.29 1.34
CA ARG A 281 13.87 -2.30 2.10
C ARG A 281 13.86 -1.26 3.22
N LEU A 282 13.46 -0.02 2.92
CA LEU A 282 13.34 1.04 3.91
C LEU A 282 12.31 0.68 4.99
N PHE A 283 11.12 0.23 4.58
CA PHE A 283 10.08 -0.20 5.51
C PHE A 283 10.58 -1.28 6.47
N ARG A 284 11.28 -2.30 5.96
CA ARG A 284 11.87 -3.36 6.81
C ARG A 284 12.94 -2.84 7.75
N GLN A 285 13.76 -1.89 7.31
CA GLN A 285 14.77 -1.26 8.16
C GLN A 285 14.12 -0.53 9.34
N HIS A 286 13.10 0.29 9.07
CA HIS A 286 12.37 1.02 10.11
C HIS A 286 11.56 0.08 11.01
N LEU A 287 10.88 -0.92 10.43
CA LEU A 287 10.15 -1.93 11.19
C LEU A 287 11.07 -2.78 12.08
N ALA A 288 12.29 -3.09 11.64
CA ALA A 288 13.26 -3.79 12.48
C ALA A 288 13.68 -2.95 13.69
N ALA A 289 13.87 -1.63 13.51
CA ALA A 289 14.14 -0.72 14.62
C ALA A 289 12.95 -0.65 15.59
N LEU A 290 11.73 -0.50 15.08
CA LEU A 290 10.50 -0.48 15.86
C LEU A 290 10.26 -1.80 16.62
N ARG A 291 10.55 -2.95 16.01
CA ARG A 291 10.45 -4.26 16.68
C ARG A 291 11.39 -4.35 17.87
N ARG A 292 12.64 -3.90 17.74
CA ARG A 292 13.60 -3.91 18.87
C ARG A 292 13.10 -3.11 20.07
N THR A 293 12.32 -2.06 19.85
CA THR A 293 11.77 -1.23 20.94
C THR A 293 10.49 -1.80 21.51
N LEU A 294 9.55 -2.28 20.68
CA LEU A 294 8.23 -2.72 21.12
C LEU A 294 8.15 -4.19 21.54
N GLU A 295 9.02 -5.05 21.01
CA GLU A 295 8.95 -6.50 21.28
C GLU A 295 9.26 -6.88 22.73
N PRO A 296 10.19 -6.21 23.45
CA PRO A 296 10.34 -6.42 24.90
C PRO A 296 9.07 -6.05 25.68
N LEU A 297 8.41 -4.96 25.29
CA LEU A 297 7.18 -4.48 25.94
C LEU A 297 5.98 -5.40 25.68
N ALA A 298 5.99 -6.11 24.55
CA ALA A 298 4.91 -7.02 24.15
C ALA A 298 4.95 -8.39 24.87
N ARG A 299 6.01 -8.72 25.62
CA ARG A 299 6.19 -10.06 26.24
C ARG A 299 5.55 -10.22 27.61
N ASP A 300 5.15 -9.13 28.27
CA ASP A 300 4.52 -9.20 29.59
C ASP A 300 3.06 -9.68 29.47
N ASP A 301 2.87 -11.00 29.40
CA ASP A 301 1.58 -11.65 29.21
C ASP A 301 0.56 -11.21 30.28
N GLY A 302 -0.42 -10.40 29.87
CA GLY A 302 -1.61 -10.08 30.67
C GLY A 302 -1.82 -8.60 30.98
N LEU A 303 -0.84 -7.73 30.71
CA LEU A 303 -1.00 -6.29 30.93
C LEU A 303 -1.57 -5.58 29.68
N PRO A 304 -2.46 -4.58 29.86
CA PRO A 304 -2.99 -3.79 28.72
C PRO A 304 -1.92 -3.16 27.80
N PRO A 305 -0.80 -2.60 28.32
CA PRO A 305 0.30 -2.09 27.48
C PRO A 305 0.94 -3.13 26.57
N SER A 306 1.17 -4.35 27.07
CA SER A 306 1.83 -5.40 26.30
C SER A 306 0.92 -5.91 25.17
N ALA A 307 -0.39 -6.03 25.45
CA ALA A 307 -1.40 -6.35 24.45
C ALA A 307 -1.45 -5.29 23.33
N LEU A 308 -1.37 -4.00 23.68
CA LEU A 308 -1.29 -2.91 22.71
C LEU A 308 -0.03 -3.01 21.84
N CYS A 309 1.16 -3.18 22.45
CA CYS A 309 2.40 -3.34 21.69
C CYS A 309 2.36 -4.56 20.76
N ALA A 310 1.80 -5.69 21.23
CA ALA A 310 1.61 -6.88 20.43
C ALA A 310 0.67 -6.63 19.23
N ALA A 311 -0.42 -5.88 19.43
CA ALA A 311 -1.36 -5.52 18.37
C ALA A 311 -0.73 -4.59 17.32
N VAL A 312 0.01 -3.57 17.75
CA VAL A 312 0.79 -2.69 16.86
C VAL A 312 1.75 -3.51 15.98
N LEU A 313 2.50 -4.44 16.59
CA LEU A 313 3.41 -5.31 15.85
C LEU A 313 2.67 -6.26 14.89
N ALA A 314 1.51 -6.78 15.28
CA ALA A 314 0.68 -7.61 14.42
C ALA A 314 0.16 -6.83 13.19
N ARG A 315 -0.36 -5.61 13.38
CA ARG A 315 -0.83 -4.75 12.27
C ARG A 315 0.32 -4.33 11.35
N MET A 316 1.52 -4.06 11.89
CA MET A 316 2.72 -3.83 11.07
C MET A 316 3.12 -5.05 10.22
N ARG A 317 2.89 -6.28 10.70
CA ARG A 317 3.14 -7.50 9.91
C ARG A 317 2.18 -7.62 8.73
N GLU A 318 0.94 -7.15 8.85
CA GLU A 318 -0.01 -7.13 7.72
C GLU A 318 0.51 -6.19 6.61
N ILE A 319 0.99 -4.99 6.98
CA ILE A 319 1.63 -4.06 6.03
C ILE A 319 2.91 -4.69 5.42
N GLU A 320 3.73 -5.38 6.22
CA GLU A 320 4.90 -6.11 5.70
C GLU A 320 4.51 -7.21 4.70
N GLY A 321 3.45 -7.94 5.00
CA GLY A 321 2.88 -8.99 4.16
C GLY A 321 2.43 -8.44 2.82
N PHE A 322 1.71 -7.32 2.84
CA PHE A 322 1.30 -6.57 1.65
C PHE A 322 2.51 -6.15 0.81
N MET A 323 3.49 -5.47 1.40
CA MET A 323 4.70 -5.02 0.69
C MET A 323 5.51 -6.18 0.11
N THR A 324 5.55 -7.31 0.80
CA THR A 324 6.22 -8.52 0.32
C THR A 324 5.49 -9.14 -0.87
N ALA A 325 4.16 -9.16 -0.86
CA ALA A 325 3.36 -9.62 -1.99
C ALA A 325 3.53 -8.71 -3.22
N LEU A 326 3.46 -7.39 -3.05
CA LEU A 326 3.76 -6.42 -4.10
C LEU A 326 5.15 -6.65 -4.71
N TYR A 327 6.19 -6.74 -3.87
CA TYR A 327 7.55 -6.96 -4.34
C TYR A 327 7.69 -8.28 -5.12
N ARG A 328 7.08 -9.37 -4.64
CA ARG A 328 7.11 -10.67 -5.33
C ARG A 328 6.48 -10.57 -6.71
N PHE A 329 5.31 -9.93 -6.82
CA PHE A 329 4.64 -9.71 -8.10
C PHE A 329 5.55 -8.96 -9.07
N PHE A 330 6.03 -7.77 -8.70
CA PHE A 330 6.88 -6.96 -9.58
C PHE A 330 8.22 -7.61 -9.90
N LYS A 331 8.73 -8.50 -9.04
CA LYS A 331 9.94 -9.29 -9.32
C LYS A 331 9.70 -10.34 -10.41
N CYS A 332 8.50 -10.95 -10.46
CA CYS A 332 8.18 -12.05 -11.37
C CYS A 332 7.69 -11.60 -12.76
N VAL A 333 7.06 -10.42 -12.87
CA VAL A 333 6.37 -9.99 -14.10
C VAL A 333 7.28 -9.76 -15.32
N ASP A 334 8.57 -9.47 -15.14
CA ASP A 334 9.49 -9.25 -16.28
C ASP A 334 10.75 -10.12 -16.22
N THR A 335 10.67 -11.34 -15.67
CA THR A 335 11.67 -12.34 -16.08
C THR A 335 11.28 -12.74 -17.50
N PRO A 336 11.98 -12.26 -18.56
CA PRO A 336 11.71 -12.76 -19.90
C PRO A 336 11.76 -14.28 -19.79
N SER A 337 10.69 -14.94 -20.21
CA SER A 337 10.68 -16.40 -20.37
C SER A 337 11.58 -16.75 -21.56
N GLY A 338 12.86 -16.37 -21.44
CA GLY A 338 13.95 -16.56 -22.37
C GLY A 338 14.66 -17.87 -22.12
N ALA A 339 13.89 -18.90 -21.71
CA ALA A 339 14.27 -20.29 -21.96
C ALA A 339 13.80 -20.76 -23.35
N GLY A 340 13.22 -19.86 -24.15
CA GLY A 340 13.31 -19.92 -25.61
C GLY A 340 14.66 -19.44 -26.10
N GLY A 341 15.74 -19.98 -25.52
CA GLY A 341 17.02 -19.99 -26.20
C GLY A 341 16.75 -20.55 -27.59
N VAL A 342 16.92 -19.71 -28.60
CA VAL A 342 17.01 -20.15 -29.98
C VAL A 342 18.11 -21.20 -29.98
N ALA A 343 17.72 -22.47 -29.91
CA ALA A 343 18.54 -23.57 -30.32
C ALA A 343 18.85 -23.26 -31.78
N SER A 344 20.00 -22.62 -31.98
CA SER A 344 20.60 -22.39 -33.28
C SER A 344 20.51 -23.71 -34.03
N GLY A 345 19.82 -23.69 -35.17
CA GLY A 345 19.46 -24.88 -35.90
C GLY A 345 20.69 -25.75 -36.18
N LEU A 346 20.68 -26.94 -35.60
CA LEU A 346 21.40 -28.08 -36.17
C LEU A 346 20.38 -28.90 -36.97
N PRO A 347 20.63 -29.16 -38.26
CA PRO A 347 19.72 -29.93 -39.09
C PRO A 347 19.56 -31.37 -38.54
N PRO A 348 18.37 -31.98 -38.67
CA PRO A 348 18.13 -33.34 -38.24
C PRO A 348 18.83 -34.30 -39.21
N GLY A 349 20.01 -34.82 -38.84
CA GLY A 349 20.69 -35.75 -39.76
C GLY A 349 22.08 -36.27 -39.42
N VAL A 350 22.62 -36.05 -38.21
CA VAL A 350 23.90 -36.69 -37.84
C VAL A 350 23.68 -37.56 -36.60
N PRO A 351 23.81 -38.90 -36.70
CA PRO A 351 23.78 -39.77 -35.54
C PRO A 351 24.96 -39.43 -34.62
N ALA A 352 24.66 -39.13 -33.36
CA ALA A 352 25.67 -38.88 -32.35
C ALA A 352 26.52 -40.15 -32.12
N PRO A 353 27.86 -40.02 -31.98
CA PRO A 353 28.69 -41.15 -31.61
C PRO A 353 28.36 -41.61 -30.17
N PRO A 354 28.51 -42.92 -29.87
CA PRO A 354 28.18 -43.47 -28.58
C PRO A 354 29.06 -42.84 -27.49
N ALA A 355 28.40 -42.36 -26.43
CA ALA A 355 29.07 -41.81 -25.26
C ALA A 355 29.86 -42.93 -24.54
N PRO A 356 31.11 -42.66 -24.12
CA PRO A 356 31.83 -43.57 -23.25
C PRO A 356 31.15 -43.59 -21.88
N SER A 357 30.77 -44.79 -21.47
CA SER A 357 30.30 -45.09 -20.13
C SER A 357 31.48 -45.01 -19.17
N ASP A 358 31.47 -44.04 -18.26
CA ASP A 358 32.31 -44.09 -17.07
C ASP A 358 31.45 -43.92 -15.82
N SER A 359 31.57 -44.95 -15.01
CA SER A 359 30.88 -45.24 -13.78
C SER A 359 31.65 -44.72 -12.56
N LEU A 360 30.93 -44.00 -11.68
CA LEU A 360 31.11 -43.91 -10.20
C LEU A 360 32.39 -43.25 -9.65
N PRO A 361 32.52 -42.96 -8.32
CA PRO A 361 31.51 -42.83 -7.24
C PRO A 361 31.68 -41.58 -6.32
N SER A 362 30.65 -41.38 -5.48
CA SER A 362 30.67 -41.02 -4.03
C SER A 362 31.37 -39.79 -3.44
N SER A 363 30.56 -39.15 -2.58
CA SER A 363 30.86 -38.48 -1.30
C SER A 363 31.66 -37.17 -1.31
N LEU A 364 31.08 -36.14 -0.69
CA LEU A 364 31.76 -35.37 0.34
C LEU A 364 30.75 -34.59 1.20
N ASP A 365 30.75 -34.93 2.47
CA ASP A 365 30.15 -34.23 3.60
C ASP A 365 30.89 -32.92 3.93
N ALA A 366 30.09 -31.90 4.29
CA ALA A 366 30.29 -30.86 5.33
C ALA A 366 31.50 -29.87 5.22
N PRO A 367 31.62 -28.80 6.05
CA PRO A 367 30.74 -28.28 7.12
C PRO A 367 30.57 -26.74 7.16
N VAL A 368 29.80 -26.33 8.18
CA VAL A 368 29.67 -25.01 8.84
C VAL A 368 31.01 -24.50 9.42
N SER A 369 31.24 -23.18 9.37
CA SER A 369 32.12 -22.39 10.25
C SER A 369 31.62 -20.93 10.15
N ASP A 370 30.81 -20.42 11.08
CA ASP A 370 31.10 -19.78 12.37
C ASP A 370 32.57 -19.39 12.69
N ASP A 371 32.74 -18.09 12.97
CA ASP A 371 33.79 -17.34 13.70
C ASP A 371 33.87 -15.92 13.08
N SER A 372 33.32 -14.87 13.69
CA SER A 372 33.69 -14.18 14.94
C SER A 372 35.07 -13.49 14.89
N GLU A 373 35.03 -12.18 15.16
CA GLU A 373 36.06 -11.25 15.65
C GLU A 373 36.13 -9.96 14.79
N ASP A 374 35.47 -8.89 15.22
CA ASP A 374 35.94 -7.92 16.25
C ASP A 374 37.11 -7.08 15.73
N ASN A 375 36.81 -5.86 15.25
CA ASN A 375 37.76 -4.76 15.42
C ASN A 375 37.03 -3.42 15.49
N ARG A 376 37.26 -2.73 16.62
CA ARG A 376 36.70 -1.43 16.97
C ARG A 376 37.46 -0.30 16.30
N ASP A 377 36.69 0.72 15.93
CA ASP A 377 37.00 2.15 15.75
C ASP A 377 37.97 2.75 16.80
N PRO A 378 38.52 3.99 16.67
CA PRO A 378 37.97 5.15 15.93
C PRO A 378 38.97 6.12 15.26
N ALA A 379 38.47 6.96 14.33
CA ALA A 379 39.08 8.25 14.05
C ALA A 379 38.02 9.36 13.84
N SER A 380 37.93 10.19 14.87
CA SER A 380 37.15 11.42 14.95
C SER A 380 37.89 12.55 14.22
N THR A 381 37.25 13.17 13.22
CA THR A 381 37.66 14.50 12.72
C THR A 381 36.50 15.47 12.83
N ARG A 382 36.65 16.33 13.82
CA ARG A 382 35.79 17.46 14.21
C ARG A 382 36.09 18.63 13.29
N THR A 383 35.16 19.00 12.42
CA THR A 383 35.26 20.22 11.58
C THR A 383 34.64 21.40 12.32
N VAL A 384 35.48 22.36 12.69
CA VAL A 384 35.10 23.67 13.24
C VAL A 384 34.62 24.56 12.10
N ARG A 385 33.43 25.15 12.22
CA ARG A 385 32.98 26.27 11.38
C ARG A 385 33.31 27.60 12.06
N PRO A 386 33.77 28.63 11.33
CA PRO A 386 33.86 29.98 11.85
C PRO A 386 32.49 30.69 11.75
N ALA A 387 32.23 31.57 12.71
CA ALA A 387 31.11 32.50 12.71
C ALA A 387 31.39 33.69 11.79
N ILE A 388 30.37 34.12 11.05
CA ILE A 388 30.11 35.50 10.64
C ILE A 388 28.64 35.77 10.97
#